data_AF-A0A966JM87-F1
#
_entry.id   AF-A0A966JM87-F1
#
_cell.length_a   1.000
_cell.length_b   1.000
_cell.length_c   1.000
_cell.angle_alpha   90.00
_cell.angle_beta   90.00
_cell.angle_gamma   90.00
#
_symmetry.space_group_name_H-M   'P 1'
#
loop_
_entity.id
_entity.type
_entity.pdbx_description
1 polymer ?
#
loop_
_entity_poly.entity_id
_entity_poly.type
_entity_poly.pdbx_seq_one_letter_code
_entity_poly.pdbx_strand_id
1 'polypeptide(L)'
;MESFSSKGIKNGLGIRGIIGAIGLGFICLYQPLFVTSSSLLWAKILLVLAAAVYVAFSIIWDRKFLLLTNVQLIAAVMLLGISVATGEFLFIALGLFLHAIWDLWHLATQKRYVPWWYAGACVYVDLAAVALILVNQ
;
A
#
# COMPACT_ATOMS: atom_id res chain seq x y z
N MET A 1 1.09 -28.51 -24.56
CA MET A 1 2.28 -27.67 -24.31
C MET A 1 2.13 -26.42 -25.14
N GLU A 2 1.51 -25.38 -24.60
CA GLU A 2 1.47 -24.07 -25.25
C GLU A 2 2.39 -23.10 -24.50
N SER A 3 3.53 -22.87 -25.13
CA SER A 3 4.52 -21.86 -24.79
C SER A 3 4.00 -20.50 -25.24
N PHE A 4 3.13 -19.87 -24.46
CA PHE A 4 2.81 -18.46 -24.63
C PHE A 4 3.00 -17.67 -23.34
N SER A 5 3.83 -16.63 -23.45
CA SER A 5 3.80 -15.43 -22.61
C SER A 5 4.57 -15.42 -21.29
N SER A 6 5.78 -15.98 -21.22
CA SER A 6 6.76 -15.63 -20.16
C SER A 6 7.61 -14.39 -20.50
N LYS A 7 7.52 -13.87 -21.74
CA LYS A 7 8.34 -12.73 -22.22
C LYS A 7 7.68 -11.35 -22.06
N GLY A 8 6.34 -11.25 -22.12
CA GLY A 8 5.65 -9.95 -22.04
C GLY A 8 5.73 -9.28 -20.67
N ILE A 9 5.72 -10.08 -19.60
CA ILE A 9 5.73 -9.59 -18.20
C ILE A 9 7.13 -9.12 -17.77
N LYS A 10 8.21 -9.67 -18.37
CA LYS A 10 9.59 -9.26 -18.07
C LYS A 10 9.95 -7.86 -18.59
N ASN A 11 9.31 -7.38 -19.66
CA ASN A 11 9.73 -6.14 -20.32
C ASN A 11 8.77 -4.94 -20.15
N GLY A 12 7.51 -5.15 -19.75
CA GLY A 12 6.55 -4.05 -19.59
C GLY A 12 6.53 -3.38 -18.21
N LEU A 13 6.91 -4.12 -17.16
CA LEU A 13 6.83 -3.70 -15.75
C LEU A 13 8.20 -3.56 -15.05
N GLY A 14 9.31 -3.82 -15.77
CA GLY A 14 10.71 -3.67 -15.36
C GLY A 14 11.15 -2.19 -15.32
N ILE A 15 12.04 -1.81 -14.39
CA ILE A 15 12.74 -0.51 -14.22
C ILE A 15 11.87 0.76 -14.18
N ARG A 16 10.92 0.96 -15.09
CA ARG A 16 9.92 2.03 -15.11
C ARG A 16 9.02 2.01 -13.87
N GLY A 17 8.69 0.83 -13.36
CA GLY A 17 7.95 0.68 -12.10
C GLY A 17 8.80 1.04 -10.87
N ILE A 18 10.10 0.75 -10.90
CA ILE A 18 11.05 1.14 -9.85
C ILE A 18 11.29 2.66 -9.88
N ILE A 19 11.49 3.24 -11.06
CA ILE A 19 11.59 4.69 -11.25
C ILE A 19 10.28 5.38 -10.85
N GLY A 20 9.13 4.77 -11.14
CA GLY A 20 7.81 5.23 -10.70
C GLY A 20 7.66 5.18 -9.18
N ALA A 21 8.05 4.08 -8.53
CA ALA A 21 8.02 3.95 -7.08
C ALA A 21 8.99 4.90 -6.37
N ILE A 22 10.21 5.04 -6.90
CA ILE A 22 11.22 5.99 -6.39
C ILE A 22 10.75 7.42 -6.61
N GLY A 23 10.19 7.74 -7.78
CA GLY A 23 9.65 9.06 -8.10
C GLY A 23 8.45 9.41 -7.24
N LEU A 24 7.51 8.48 -7.04
CA LEU A 24 6.35 8.67 -6.18
C LEU A 24 6.78 8.78 -4.70
N GLY A 25 7.73 7.96 -4.25
CA GLY A 25 8.34 8.05 -2.93
C GLY A 25 9.05 9.38 -2.70
N PHE A 26 9.80 9.88 -3.68
CA PHE A 26 10.43 11.20 -3.63
C PHE A 26 9.41 12.33 -3.63
N ILE A 27 8.36 12.24 -4.45
CA ILE A 27 7.26 13.21 -4.48
C ILE A 27 6.53 13.21 -3.14
N CYS A 28 6.27 12.04 -2.53
CA CYS A 28 5.67 11.95 -1.19
C CYS A 28 6.57 12.51 -0.09
N LEU A 29 7.89 12.33 -0.18
CA LEU A 29 8.87 12.88 0.76
C LEU A 29 9.03 14.41 0.63
N TYR A 30 8.96 14.95 -0.58
CA TYR A 30 9.16 16.39 -0.87
C TYR A 30 7.86 17.20 -0.99
N GLN A 31 6.69 16.57 -1.11
CA GLN A 31 5.41 17.27 -1.10
C GLN A 31 5.02 17.66 0.34
N PRO A 32 4.37 18.82 0.51
CA PRO A 32 3.84 19.26 1.81
C PRO A 32 2.64 18.44 2.31
N LEU A 33 2.40 17.24 1.76
CA LEU A 33 1.32 16.32 2.15
C LEU A 33 1.36 15.94 3.64
N PHE A 34 2.56 15.94 4.24
CA PHE A 34 2.78 15.50 5.62
C PHE A 34 3.36 16.57 6.56
N VAL A 35 3.43 17.84 6.11
CA VAL A 35 4.15 18.93 6.82
C VAL A 35 3.28 19.66 7.86
N THR A 36 1.96 19.45 7.88
CA THR A 36 1.02 20.08 8.82
C THR A 36 -0.08 19.10 9.26
N SER A 37 -1.02 19.53 10.10
CA SER A 37 -2.20 18.79 10.61
C SER A 37 -3.03 18.03 9.56
N SER A 38 -2.76 18.23 8.26
CA SER A 38 -3.26 17.43 7.15
C SER A 38 -2.60 16.05 7.01
N SER A 39 -1.45 15.80 7.63
CA SER A 39 -0.68 14.55 7.55
C SER A 39 -1.50 13.34 8.01
N LEU A 40 -2.23 13.49 9.12
CA LEU A 40 -3.09 12.46 9.68
C LEU A 40 -4.29 12.17 8.77
N LEU A 41 -4.87 13.19 8.14
CA LEU A 41 -5.98 13.03 7.21
C LEU A 41 -5.55 12.24 5.97
N TRP A 42 -4.38 12.57 5.41
CA TRP A 42 -3.81 11.83 4.30
C TRP A 42 -3.44 10.39 4.68
N ALA A 43 -2.91 10.15 5.87
CA ALA A 43 -2.65 8.81 6.37
C ALA A 43 -3.91 7.95 6.48
N LYS A 44 -5.02 8.53 6.95
CA LYS A 44 -6.34 7.86 7.00
C LYS A 44 -6.83 7.47 5.61
N ILE A 45 -6.69 8.38 4.64
CA ILE A 45 -7.08 8.14 3.23
C ILE A 45 -6.20 7.04 2.62
N LEU A 46 -4.88 7.12 2.83
CA LEU A 46 -3.92 6.15 2.29
C LEU A 46 -4.18 4.74 2.81
N LEU A 47 -4.46 4.58 4.11
CA LEU A 47 -4.74 3.27 4.70
C LEU A 47 -5.90 2.54 4.02
N VAL A 48 -7.01 3.25 3.77
CA VAL A 48 -8.19 2.64 3.12
C VAL A 48 -7.97 2.46 1.62
N LEU A 49 -7.35 3.45 0.96
CA LEU A 49 -7.08 3.38 -0.47
C LEU A 49 -6.15 2.21 -0.80
N ALA A 50 -5.09 2.01 0.00
CA ALA A 50 -4.14 0.93 -0.17
C ALA A 50 -4.84 -0.44 -0.12
N ALA A 51 -5.69 -0.66 0.89
CA ALA A 51 -6.46 -1.91 1.01
C ALA A 51 -7.51 -2.09 -0.11
N ALA A 52 -8.17 -1.01 -0.54
CA ALA A 52 -9.17 -1.07 -1.61
C ALA A 52 -8.55 -1.43 -2.97
N VAL A 53 -7.37 -0.90 -3.27
CA VAL A 53 -6.64 -1.20 -4.51
C VAL A 53 -6.22 -2.67 -4.56
N TYR A 54 -5.85 -3.27 -3.41
CA TYR A 54 -5.58 -4.71 -3.30
C TYR A 54 -6.78 -5.58 -3.67
N VAL A 55 -7.99 -5.18 -3.27
CA VAL A 55 -9.24 -5.84 -3.69
C VAL A 55 -9.44 -5.70 -5.20
N ALA A 56 -9.27 -4.49 -5.75
CA ALA A 56 -9.41 -4.25 -7.19
C ALA A 56 -8.43 -5.10 -8.02
N PHE A 57 -7.17 -5.18 -7.60
CA PHE A 57 -6.18 -6.04 -8.25
C PHE A 57 -6.54 -7.53 -8.16
N SER A 58 -7.08 -7.98 -7.03
CA SER A 58 -7.56 -9.36 -6.88
C SER A 58 -8.76 -9.66 -7.78
N ILE A 59 -9.65 -8.69 -8.03
CA ILE A 59 -10.76 -8.86 -8.99
C ILE A 59 -10.25 -9.04 -10.41
N ILE A 60 -9.25 -8.24 -10.80
CA ILE A 60 -8.73 -8.17 -12.18
C ILE A 60 -7.79 -9.35 -12.47
N TRP A 61 -6.92 -9.72 -11.53
CA TRP A 61 -5.79 -10.62 -11.78
C TRP A 61 -5.96 -12.03 -11.21
N ASP A 62 -6.40 -12.16 -9.95
CA ASP A 62 -6.62 -13.48 -9.34
C ASP A 62 -7.66 -13.43 -8.20
N ARG A 63 -8.87 -13.90 -8.51
CA ARG A 63 -10.01 -13.87 -7.60
C ARG A 63 -9.85 -14.77 -6.37
N LYS A 64 -8.89 -15.71 -6.37
CA LYS A 64 -8.63 -16.58 -5.20
C LYS A 64 -8.19 -15.79 -3.97
N PHE A 65 -7.61 -14.60 -4.17
CA PHE A 65 -7.16 -13.73 -3.09
C PHE A 65 -8.23 -12.76 -2.59
N LEU A 66 -9.44 -12.77 -3.17
CA LEU A 66 -10.51 -11.85 -2.76
C LEU A 66 -10.86 -11.95 -1.28
N LEU A 67 -10.94 -13.17 -0.74
CA LEU A 67 -11.22 -13.36 0.69
C LEU A 67 -10.15 -12.66 1.53
N LEU A 68 -8.89 -12.86 1.17
CA LEU A 68 -7.74 -12.32 1.88
C LEU A 68 -7.68 -10.79 1.81
N THR A 69 -7.86 -10.21 0.62
CA THR A 69 -7.85 -8.76 0.43
C THR A 69 -9.09 -8.07 1.01
N ASN A 70 -10.24 -8.75 1.04
CA ASN A 70 -11.42 -8.23 1.72
C ASN A 70 -11.25 -8.22 3.24
N VAL A 71 -10.63 -9.24 3.82
CA VAL A 71 -10.26 -9.23 5.25
C VAL A 71 -9.32 -8.07 5.55
N GLN A 72 -8.32 -7.83 4.68
CA GLN A 72 -7.42 -6.68 4.78
C GLN A 72 -8.18 -5.35 4.73
N LEU A 73 -9.13 -5.18 3.79
CA LEU A 73 -9.96 -3.99 3.69
C LEU A 73 -10.83 -3.78 4.94
N ILE A 74 -11.46 -4.83 5.45
CA ILE A 74 -12.26 -4.76 6.68
C ILE A 74 -11.38 -4.34 7.86
N ALA A 75 -10.18 -4.91 7.99
CA ALA A 75 -9.25 -4.55 9.06
C ALA A 75 -8.82 -3.08 8.96
N ALA A 76 -8.51 -2.59 7.75
CA ALA A 76 -8.17 -1.18 7.51
C ALA A 76 -9.31 -0.22 7.89
N VAL A 77 -10.55 -0.56 7.51
CA VAL A 77 -11.75 0.23 7.86
C VAL A 77 -12.02 0.18 9.36
N MET A 78 -11.84 -0.96 10.03
CA MET A 78 -11.97 -1.08 11.49
C MET A 78 -10.95 -0.20 12.21
N LEU A 79 -9.67 -0.27 11.82
CA LEU A 79 -8.61 0.55 12.41
C LEU A 79 -8.87 2.05 12.20
N LEU A 80 -9.34 2.44 11.01
CA LEU A 80 -9.77 3.81 10.75
C LEU A 80 -10.95 4.21 11.65
N GLY A 81 -11.97 3.35 11.76
CA GLY A 81 -13.15 3.60 12.60
C GLY A 81 -12.79 3.79 14.07
N ILE A 82 -11.91 2.94 14.61
CA ILE A 82 -11.41 3.06 15.98
C ILE A 82 -10.65 4.38 16.13
N SER A 83 -9.71 4.70 15.24
CA SER A 83 -8.95 5.95 15.29
C SER A 83 -9.85 7.19 15.24
N VAL A 84 -10.91 7.18 14.43
CA VAL A 84 -11.86 8.29 14.35
C VAL A 84 -12.71 8.39 15.62
N ALA A 85 -13.11 7.26 16.21
CA ALA A 85 -13.92 7.24 17.43
C ALA A 85 -13.14 7.66 18.68
N THR A 86 -11.87 7.28 18.79
CA THR A 86 -11.04 7.54 19.98
C THR A 86 -10.15 8.77 19.83
N GLY A 87 -9.92 9.26 18.60
CA GLY A 87 -8.91 10.28 18.31
C GLY A 87 -7.47 9.75 18.27
N GLU A 88 -7.26 8.46 18.52
CA GLU A 88 -5.93 7.85 18.61
C GLU A 88 -5.32 7.63 17.22
N PHE A 89 -4.20 8.30 16.94
CA PHE A 89 -3.49 8.19 15.66
C PHE A 89 -2.70 6.88 15.52
N LEU A 90 -2.37 6.23 16.64
CA LEU A 90 -1.57 5.00 16.67
C LEU A 90 -2.21 3.85 15.89
N PHE A 91 -3.55 3.78 15.81
CA PHE A 91 -4.24 2.77 15.00
C PHE A 91 -4.03 2.96 13.50
N ILE A 92 -3.87 4.21 13.04
CA ILE A 92 -3.55 4.51 11.63
C ILE A 92 -2.10 4.15 11.34
N ALA A 93 -1.18 4.54 12.22
CA ALA A 93 0.24 4.17 12.10
C ALA A 93 0.41 2.64 12.10
N LEU A 94 -0.29 1.93 13.00
CA LEU A 94 -0.30 0.47 13.04
C LEU A 94 -0.86 -0.13 11.75
N GLY A 95 -1.96 0.40 11.22
CA GLY A 95 -2.56 -0.07 9.97
C GLY A 95 -1.62 0.06 8.78
N LEU A 96 -0.98 1.22 8.63
CA LEU A 96 0.00 1.48 7.57
C LEU A 96 1.24 0.60 7.72
N PHE A 97 1.72 0.42 8.96
CA PHE A 97 2.85 -0.47 9.23
C PHE A 97 2.54 -1.94 8.88
N LEU A 98 1.36 -2.43 9.26
CA LEU A 98 0.92 -3.78 8.91
C LEU A 98 0.72 -3.94 7.40
N HIS A 99 0.24 -2.90 6.71
CA HIS A 99 0.16 -2.86 5.26
C HIS A 99 1.56 -2.94 4.60
N ALA A 100 2.55 -2.20 5.09
CA ALA A 100 3.92 -2.29 4.61
C ALA A 100 4.51 -3.71 4.81
N ILE A 101 4.26 -4.35 5.95
CA ILE A 101 4.66 -5.75 6.20
C ILE A 101 3.99 -6.69 5.19
N TRP A 102 2.70 -6.46 4.92
CA TRP A 102 1.94 -7.24 3.94
C TRP A 102 2.55 -7.15 2.55
N ASP A 103 2.89 -5.94 2.11
CA ASP A 103 3.55 -5.71 0.82
C ASP A 103 4.93 -6.38 0.75
N LEU A 104 5.71 -6.34 1.83
CA LEU A 104 6.99 -7.05 1.92
C LEU A 104 6.80 -8.57 1.82
N TRP A 105 5.79 -9.12 2.49
CA TRP A 105 5.45 -10.54 2.38
C TRP A 105 5.00 -10.91 0.96
N HIS A 106 4.21 -10.06 0.31
CA HIS A 106 3.78 -10.23 -1.08
C HIS A 106 4.97 -10.24 -2.05
N LEU A 107 5.90 -9.29 -1.88
CA LEU A 107 7.15 -9.22 -2.64
C LEU A 107 8.02 -10.45 -2.43
N ALA A 108 8.17 -10.91 -1.18
CA ALA A 108 8.98 -12.08 -0.83
C ALA A 108 8.40 -13.39 -1.37
N THR A 109 7.07 -13.52 -1.43
CA THR A 109 6.38 -14.75 -1.85
C THR A 109 6.02 -14.78 -3.34
N GLN A 110 6.34 -13.71 -4.10
CA GLN A 110 6.05 -13.55 -5.54
C GLN A 110 4.60 -13.88 -5.93
N LYS A 111 3.63 -13.55 -5.07
CA LYS A 111 2.22 -13.77 -5.40
C LYS A 111 1.83 -12.84 -6.54
N ARG A 112 1.21 -13.38 -7.60
CA ARG A 112 1.04 -12.65 -8.87
C ARG A 112 -0.23 -11.80 -8.94
N TYR A 113 -0.94 -11.60 -7.83
CA TYR A 113 -2.23 -10.89 -7.85
C TYR A 113 -2.09 -9.37 -7.70
N VAL A 114 -0.93 -8.85 -7.27
CA VAL A 114 -0.62 -7.41 -7.25
C VAL A 114 0.73 -7.16 -7.91
N PRO A 115 0.88 -6.11 -8.75
CA PRO A 115 2.16 -5.76 -9.35
C PRO A 115 3.25 -5.45 -8.33
N TRP A 116 4.46 -5.97 -8.56
CA TRP A 116 5.63 -5.76 -7.71
C TRP A 116 6.00 -4.28 -7.48
N TRP A 117 5.83 -3.41 -8.47
CA TRP A 117 6.12 -1.98 -8.35
C TRP A 117 5.13 -1.29 -7.42
N TYR A 118 3.88 -1.75 -7.41
CA TYR A 118 2.82 -1.19 -6.56
C TYR A 118 3.11 -1.55 -5.11
N ALA A 119 3.32 -2.83 -4.82
CA ALA A 119 3.71 -3.29 -3.49
C ALA A 119 5.00 -2.59 -3.03
N GLY A 120 6.00 -2.45 -3.89
CA GLY A 120 7.23 -1.72 -3.59
C GLY A 120 6.98 -0.24 -3.24
N ALA A 121 6.19 0.48 -4.05
CA ALA A 121 5.86 1.88 -3.79
C ALA A 121 5.09 2.06 -2.48
N CYS A 122 4.11 1.18 -2.20
CA CYS A 122 3.30 1.21 -0.99
C CYS A 122 4.16 1.02 0.27
N VAL A 123 5.13 0.08 0.28
CA VAL A 123 6.08 -0.06 1.40
C VAL A 123 6.75 1.27 1.75
N TYR A 124 7.28 1.99 0.75
CA TYR A 124 7.96 3.26 1.01
C TYR A 124 7.00 4.33 1.52
N VAL A 125 5.82 4.47 0.90
CA VAL A 125 4.83 5.49 1.27
C VAL A 125 4.26 5.22 2.65
N ASP A 126 3.95 3.97 2.98
CA ASP A 126 3.39 3.57 4.26
C ASP A 126 4.39 3.79 5.41
N LEU A 127 5.64 3.36 5.23
CA LEU A 127 6.68 3.56 6.25
C LEU A 127 7.03 5.04 6.42
N ALA A 128 7.05 5.82 5.33
CA ALA A 128 7.23 7.26 5.41
C ALA A 128 6.07 7.93 6.17
N ALA A 129 4.82 7.55 5.88
CA ALA A 129 3.65 8.05 6.59
C ALA A 129 3.69 7.68 8.08
N VAL A 130 4.08 6.45 8.43
CA VAL A 130 4.28 6.03 9.83
C VAL A 130 5.32 6.89 10.52
N ALA A 131 6.51 7.06 9.92
CA ALA A 131 7.57 7.88 10.49
C ALA A 131 7.12 9.33 10.72
N LEU A 132 6.40 9.90 9.76
CA LEU A 132 5.90 11.28 9.85
C LEU A 132 4.81 11.44 10.91
N ILE A 133 3.91 10.47 11.04
CA ILE A 133 2.92 10.45 12.13
C ILE A 133 3.62 10.41 13.49
N LEU A 134 4.68 9.61 13.64
CA LEU A 134 5.39 9.47 14.92
C LEU A 134 6.25 10.69 15.28
N VAL A 135 6.72 11.46 14.30
CA VAL A 135 7.57 12.65 14.51
C VAL A 135 6.76 13.94 14.67
N ASN A 136 5.57 14.03 14.06
CA ASN A 136 4.77 15.27 13.99
C ASN A 136 3.50 15.28 14.88
N GLN A 137 3.42 14.39 15.88
CA GLN A 137 2.37 14.38 16.90
C GLN A 137 2.96 14.82 18.24
#